data_AF-A0A2K6GCL1-F1
#
_entry.id   AF-A0A2K6GCL1-F1
#
_cell.length_a   1.000
_cell.length_b   1.000
_cell.length_c   1.000
_cell.angle_alpha   90.00
_cell.angle_beta   90.00
_cell.angle_gamma   90.00
#
_symmetry.space_group_name_H-M   'P 1'
#
loop_
_entity.id
_entity.type
_entity.pdbx_description
1 polymer ?
#
loop_
_entity_poly.entity_id
_entity_poly.type
_entity_poly.pdbx_seq_one_letter_code
_entity_poly.pdbx_strand_id
1 'polypeptide(L)'
;MIRSYFPKCVALFALFVLSVGALDTFIAAVYEHAVILPNNTETPVSKEEALLLMNKNIDVLEEAVKLAAKQGAHIIVAPEDGMYGWVFTRESIYPYLEDIPDPEVNWIPCRDPQRFGYTPVQARLSCLAKENSIYVVANIGDKKACNTSDPQCPPDGRYQYNTDVVFDSRGRLVARYHKYNLFAPEIQFDFPKDSESVTFDTPFGKFGIFTCFDIFSHDPAIVVVDEFQWTVSSSPQHGTTRCPSSQQFRSTLRGPEPCESISLLQIPTTPACT
;
A
#
# COMPACT_ATOMS: atom_id res chain seq x y z
N MET A 1 18.39 59.34 -48.17
CA MET A 1 18.08 57.90 -48.01
C MET A 1 18.71 57.41 -46.71
N ILE A 2 17.89 57.16 -45.70
CA ILE A 2 18.30 56.73 -44.36
C ILE A 2 18.50 55.21 -44.40
N ARG A 3 19.70 54.72 -44.12
CA ARG A 3 19.98 53.28 -43.92
C ARG A 3 19.57 52.90 -42.50
N SER A 4 18.42 52.26 -42.35
CA SER A 4 18.01 51.60 -41.11
C SER A 4 18.82 50.30 -40.95
N TYR A 5 19.55 50.19 -39.84
CA TYR A 5 20.30 49.00 -39.44
C TYR A 5 19.42 48.23 -38.44
N PHE A 6 18.78 47.15 -38.88
CA PHE A 6 18.06 46.22 -38.00
C PHE A 6 19.07 45.23 -37.40
N PRO A 7 19.24 45.16 -36.06
CA PRO A 7 19.98 44.07 -35.45
C PRO A 7 19.14 42.80 -35.51
N LYS A 8 19.66 41.75 -36.16
CA LYS A 8 19.09 40.41 -36.11
C LYS A 8 19.34 39.82 -34.72
N CYS A 9 18.42 40.03 -33.78
CA CYS A 9 18.39 39.24 -32.54
C CYS A 9 18.00 37.80 -32.90
N VAL A 10 18.96 36.89 -32.89
CA VAL A 10 18.71 35.45 -32.98
C VAL A 10 18.15 35.00 -31.63
N ALA A 11 16.86 34.73 -31.58
CA ALA A 11 16.24 34.08 -30.43
C ALA A 11 16.62 32.59 -30.43
N LEU A 12 17.54 32.21 -29.56
CA LEU A 12 17.84 30.82 -29.24
C LEU A 12 16.71 30.26 -28.38
N PHE A 13 15.73 29.61 -28.99
CA PHE A 13 14.78 28.77 -28.27
C PHE A 13 15.49 27.46 -27.88
N ALA A 14 15.97 27.39 -26.64
CA ALA A 14 16.36 26.12 -26.03
C ALA A 14 15.08 25.32 -25.75
N LEU A 15 14.77 24.37 -26.63
CA LEU A 15 13.80 23.31 -26.35
C LEU A 15 14.40 22.42 -25.25
N PHE A 16 14.08 22.73 -23.99
CA PHE A 16 14.23 21.77 -22.90
C PHE A 16 13.19 20.67 -23.13
N VAL A 17 13.59 19.64 -23.86
CA VAL A 17 12.92 18.36 -23.83
C VAL A 17 13.19 17.79 -22.44
N LEU A 18 12.24 17.97 -21.52
CA LEU A 18 12.21 17.19 -20.29
C LEU A 18 11.96 15.74 -20.71
N SER A 19 13.04 14.99 -20.94
CA SER A 19 12.93 13.53 -20.96
C SER A 19 12.52 13.13 -19.56
N VAL A 20 11.22 12.84 -19.37
CA VAL A 20 10.75 12.08 -18.22
C VAL A 20 11.29 10.68 -18.41
N GLY A 21 12.55 10.46 -18.01
CA GLY A 21 13.15 9.14 -17.99
C GLY A 21 12.51 8.36 -16.86
N ALA A 22 11.87 7.24 -17.19
CA ALA A 22 11.61 6.21 -16.18
C ALA A 22 12.94 5.82 -15.56
N LEU A 23 12.97 5.60 -14.24
CA LEU A 23 14.19 5.13 -13.57
C LEU A 23 14.62 3.80 -14.20
N ASP A 24 15.91 3.52 -14.36
CA ASP A 24 16.40 2.22 -14.86
C ASP A 24 16.33 1.13 -13.77
N THR A 25 16.42 1.54 -12.51
CA THR A 25 16.30 0.67 -11.32
C THR A 25 15.61 1.42 -10.20
N PHE A 26 14.97 0.70 -9.28
CA PHE A 26 14.44 1.23 -8.04
C PHE A 26 14.88 0.36 -6.85
N ILE A 27 14.74 0.91 -5.66
CA ILE A 27 15.01 0.20 -4.40
C ILE A 27 13.67 -0.05 -3.72
N ALA A 28 13.34 -1.32 -3.49
CA ALA A 28 12.21 -1.74 -2.68
C ALA A 28 12.67 -2.08 -1.27
N ALA A 29 11.82 -1.79 -0.28
CA ALA A 29 11.97 -2.23 1.08
C ALA A 29 10.80 -3.16 1.46
N VAL A 30 11.10 -4.26 2.14
CA VAL A 30 10.08 -5.12 2.75
C VAL A 30 10.37 -5.18 4.25
N TYR A 31 9.34 -4.91 5.06
CA TYR A 31 9.45 -4.87 6.50
C TYR A 31 8.79 -6.08 7.14
N GLU A 32 9.56 -6.83 7.93
CA GLU A 32 9.07 -7.91 8.77
C GLU A 32 8.79 -7.35 10.17
N HIS A 33 7.50 -7.29 10.52
CA HIS A 33 7.01 -6.64 11.73
C HIS A 33 6.67 -7.67 12.83
N ALA A 34 7.15 -7.43 14.05
CA ALA A 34 6.70 -8.14 15.24
C ALA A 34 5.44 -7.44 15.78
N VAL A 35 4.29 -7.77 15.17
CA VAL A 35 3.00 -7.09 15.42
C VAL A 35 2.65 -7.05 16.91
N ILE A 36 2.32 -5.86 17.42
CA ILE A 36 1.78 -5.68 18.76
C ILE A 36 0.30 -6.08 18.72
N LEU A 37 0.00 -7.26 19.27
CA LEU A 37 -1.33 -7.85 19.26
C LEU A 37 -2.27 -7.25 20.33
N PRO A 38 -3.59 -7.22 20.07
CA PRO A 38 -4.58 -6.87 21.07
C PRO A 38 -4.63 -7.93 22.19
N ASN A 39 -4.89 -7.50 23.42
CA ASN A 39 -5.02 -8.40 24.58
C ASN A 39 -6.34 -9.17 24.63
N ASN A 40 -7.41 -8.60 24.06
CA ASN A 40 -8.74 -9.20 24.05
C ASN A 40 -9.33 -9.06 22.64
N THR A 41 -9.76 -10.18 22.09
CA THR A 41 -10.26 -10.31 20.73
C THR A 41 -11.66 -10.93 20.68
N GLU A 42 -12.22 -11.30 21.83
CA GLU A 42 -13.53 -11.93 21.95
C GLU A 42 -14.65 -10.88 22.04
N THR A 43 -14.40 -9.77 22.74
CA THR A 43 -15.36 -8.67 22.90
C THR A 43 -14.86 -7.39 22.23
N PRO A 44 -15.73 -6.59 21.59
CA PRO A 44 -15.34 -5.31 20.99
C PRO A 44 -14.77 -4.34 22.01
N VAL A 45 -13.66 -3.71 21.66
CA VAL A 45 -13.07 -2.57 22.39
C VAL A 45 -13.67 -1.25 21.91
N SER A 46 -13.38 -0.15 22.59
CA SER A 46 -13.73 1.19 22.06
C SER A 46 -12.90 1.53 20.81
N LYS A 47 -13.40 2.47 20.00
CA LYS A 47 -12.68 2.94 18.81
C LYS A 47 -11.36 3.61 19.19
N GLU A 48 -11.33 4.28 20.34
CA GLU A 48 -10.15 4.96 20.89
C GLU A 48 -9.08 3.94 21.30
N GLU A 49 -9.46 2.83 21.94
CA GLU A 49 -8.54 1.74 22.28
C GLU A 49 -7.99 1.03 21.04
N ALA A 50 -8.86 0.75 20.05
CA ALA A 50 -8.45 0.17 18.78
C ALA A 50 -7.44 1.08 18.06
N LEU A 51 -7.74 2.39 17.97
CA LEU A 51 -6.86 3.37 17.37
C LEU A 51 -5.54 3.52 18.14
N LEU A 52 -5.56 3.45 19.48
CA LEU A 52 -4.34 3.48 20.29
C LEU A 52 -3.42 2.30 19.97
N LEU A 53 -3.98 1.09 19.82
CA LEU A 53 -3.20 -0.09 19.43
C LEU A 53 -2.63 0.07 18.01
N MET A 54 -3.47 0.43 17.04
CA MET A 54 -3.02 0.63 15.66
C MET A 54 -1.93 1.69 15.58
N ASN A 55 -2.05 2.79 16.35
CA ASN A 55 -1.01 3.81 16.41
C ASN A 55 0.31 3.29 16.96
N LYS A 56 0.32 2.36 17.92
CA LYS A 56 1.58 1.74 18.39
C LYS A 56 2.25 0.96 17.27
N ASN A 57 1.51 0.15 16.50
CA ASN A 57 2.07 -0.56 15.35
C ASN A 57 2.54 0.42 14.25
N ILE A 58 1.80 1.51 14.02
CA ILE A 58 2.20 2.56 13.08
C ILE A 58 3.45 3.31 13.56
N ASP A 59 3.64 3.51 14.87
CA ASP A 59 4.87 4.11 15.43
C ASP A 59 6.10 3.27 15.06
N VAL A 60 6.00 1.95 15.14
CA VAL A 60 7.08 1.04 14.76
C VAL A 60 7.30 1.07 13.24
N LEU A 61 6.22 0.99 12.45
CA LEU A 61 6.29 1.10 10.99
C LEU A 61 6.93 2.44 10.55
N GLU A 62 6.62 3.54 11.22
CA GLU A 62 7.17 4.86 10.93
C GLU A 62 8.70 4.88 11.00
N GLU A 63 9.29 4.21 11.99
CA GLU A 63 10.75 4.10 12.09
C GLU A 63 11.35 3.25 10.96
N ALA A 64 10.64 2.19 10.55
CA ALA A 64 11.04 1.38 9.39
C ALA A 64 10.96 2.17 8.08
N VAL A 65 9.89 2.95 7.88
CA VAL A 65 9.70 3.84 6.72
C VAL A 65 10.82 4.88 6.66
N LYS A 66 11.11 5.56 7.77
CA LYS A 66 12.21 6.54 7.85
C LYS A 66 13.56 5.90 7.52
N LEU A 67 13.83 4.70 8.04
CA LEU A 67 15.08 3.99 7.78
C LEU A 67 15.19 3.57 6.31
N ALA A 68 14.13 3.03 5.73
CA ALA A 68 14.09 2.66 4.31
C ALA A 68 14.28 3.89 3.40
N ALA A 69 13.58 4.98 3.69
CA ALA A 69 13.71 6.23 2.93
C ALA A 69 15.13 6.81 3.02
N LYS A 70 15.77 6.79 4.20
CA LYS A 70 17.19 7.18 4.35
C LYS A 70 18.15 6.35 3.50
N GLN A 71 17.78 5.12 3.16
CA GLN A 71 18.57 4.21 2.33
C GLN A 71 18.24 4.31 0.84
N GLY A 72 17.35 5.23 0.47
CA GLY A 72 16.92 5.49 -0.90
C GLY A 72 15.84 4.53 -1.41
N ALA A 73 15.11 3.86 -0.52
CA ALA A 73 13.95 3.07 -0.93
C ALA A 73 12.88 3.97 -1.57
N HIS A 74 12.32 3.50 -2.67
CA HIS A 74 11.26 4.18 -3.43
C HIS A 74 9.87 3.70 -3.00
N ILE A 75 9.80 2.47 -2.50
CA ILE A 75 8.60 1.83 -1.99
C ILE A 75 8.96 0.97 -0.77
N ILE A 76 8.08 0.95 0.23
CA ILE A 76 8.15 0.04 1.37
C ILE A 76 6.83 -0.72 1.51
N VAL A 77 6.94 -2.02 1.76
CA VAL A 77 5.80 -2.94 1.96
C VAL A 77 5.77 -3.40 3.41
N ALA A 78 4.65 -3.12 4.08
CA ALA A 78 4.33 -3.64 5.41
C ALA A 78 3.50 -4.94 5.30
N PRO A 79 3.52 -5.81 6.31
CA PRO A 79 2.84 -7.10 6.26
C PRO A 79 1.32 -6.98 6.40
N GLU A 80 0.63 -8.05 5.99
CA GLU A 80 -0.80 -8.28 6.27
C GLU A 80 -1.04 -8.26 7.78
N ASP A 81 -2.20 -7.74 8.22
CA ASP A 81 -2.59 -7.64 9.62
C ASP A 81 -1.61 -6.85 10.51
N GLY A 82 -0.64 -6.15 9.91
CA GLY A 82 0.45 -5.49 10.63
C GLY A 82 -0.01 -4.39 11.59
N MET A 83 -1.22 -3.86 11.42
CA MET A 83 -1.73 -2.75 12.23
C MET A 83 -2.53 -3.22 13.45
N TYR A 84 -3.16 -4.40 13.38
CA TYR A 84 -4.15 -4.83 14.39
C TYR A 84 -4.11 -6.34 14.75
N GLY A 85 -3.38 -7.18 14.02
CA GLY A 85 -3.29 -8.63 14.25
C GLY A 85 -4.40 -9.44 13.55
N TRP A 86 -4.49 -10.74 13.83
CA TRP A 86 -5.27 -11.70 13.01
C TRP A 86 -6.36 -12.48 13.77
N VAL A 87 -6.54 -12.23 15.07
CA VAL A 87 -7.54 -12.95 15.87
C VAL A 87 -8.71 -12.02 16.14
N PHE A 88 -9.83 -12.19 15.43
CA PHE A 88 -11.02 -11.37 15.61
C PHE A 88 -12.31 -12.11 15.27
N THR A 89 -13.42 -11.57 15.74
CA THR A 89 -14.78 -11.83 15.23
C THR A 89 -15.23 -10.63 14.40
N ARG A 90 -16.35 -10.76 13.69
CA ARG A 90 -16.96 -9.63 12.96
C ARG A 90 -17.26 -8.43 13.85
N GLU A 91 -17.60 -8.67 15.12
CA GLU A 91 -17.90 -7.60 16.07
C GLU A 91 -16.63 -6.99 16.65
N SER A 92 -15.64 -7.81 17.03
CA SER A 92 -14.44 -7.31 17.69
C SER A 92 -13.46 -6.60 16.75
N ILE A 93 -13.48 -6.90 15.45
CA ILE A 93 -12.69 -6.15 14.44
C ILE A 93 -13.30 -4.77 14.14
N TYR A 94 -14.62 -4.59 14.28
CA TYR A 94 -15.33 -3.42 13.79
C TYR A 94 -14.77 -2.05 14.26
N PRO A 95 -14.28 -1.89 15.51
CA PRO A 95 -13.63 -0.66 15.97
C PRO A 95 -12.33 -0.30 15.23
N TYR A 96 -11.67 -1.27 14.60
CA TYR A 96 -10.42 -1.11 13.84
C TYR A 96 -10.65 -0.70 12.38
N LEU A 97 -11.88 -0.81 11.88
CA LEU A 97 -12.20 -0.59 10.47
C LEU A 97 -12.49 0.88 10.15
N GLU A 98 -12.04 1.34 8.99
CA GLU A 98 -12.39 2.64 8.39
C GLU A 98 -13.14 2.46 7.07
N ASP A 99 -13.89 3.48 6.63
CA ASP A 99 -14.41 3.49 5.26
C ASP A 99 -13.31 4.04 4.34
N ILE A 100 -12.75 3.17 3.50
CA ILE A 100 -11.66 3.51 2.59
C ILE A 100 -12.25 3.82 1.20
N PRO A 101 -12.19 5.06 0.69
CA PRO A 101 -12.80 5.41 -0.58
C PRO A 101 -12.06 4.75 -1.75
N ASP A 102 -12.72 4.74 -2.91
CA ASP A 102 -12.06 4.36 -4.16
C ASP A 102 -10.93 5.37 -4.50
N PRO A 103 -9.72 4.94 -4.91
CA PRO A 103 -8.64 5.84 -5.28
C PRO A 103 -8.99 6.88 -6.36
N GLU A 104 -9.98 6.64 -7.21
CA GLU A 104 -10.46 7.59 -8.22
C GLU A 104 -10.92 8.93 -7.64
N VAL A 105 -11.26 8.99 -6.35
CA VAL A 105 -11.61 10.24 -5.67
C VAL A 105 -10.43 11.22 -5.55
N ASN A 106 -9.22 10.79 -5.91
CA ASN A 106 -7.99 11.57 -5.95
C ASN A 106 -7.75 12.33 -4.64
N TRP A 107 -7.52 11.59 -3.57
CA TRP A 107 -7.43 12.12 -2.23
C TRP A 107 -6.06 11.92 -1.60
N ILE A 108 -5.60 12.96 -0.90
CA ILE A 108 -4.39 12.95 -0.08
C ILE A 108 -4.86 13.15 1.37
N PRO A 109 -5.07 12.05 2.14
CA PRO A 109 -5.55 12.14 3.52
C PRO A 109 -4.71 13.08 4.39
N CYS A 110 -3.39 13.09 4.24
CA CYS A 110 -2.50 13.97 5.00
C CYS A 110 -2.74 15.48 4.75
N ARG A 111 -3.31 15.83 3.58
CA ARG A 111 -3.60 17.23 3.22
C ARG A 111 -5.03 17.62 3.58
N ASP A 112 -5.97 16.70 3.44
CA ASP A 112 -7.40 16.94 3.62
C ASP A 112 -8.05 15.82 4.45
N PRO A 113 -7.69 15.67 5.73
CA PRO A 113 -8.05 14.50 6.53
C PRO A 113 -9.54 14.40 6.88
N GLN A 114 -10.31 15.48 6.67
CA GLN A 114 -11.73 15.54 7.03
C GLN A 114 -12.68 15.25 5.86
N ARG A 115 -12.15 15.06 4.64
CA ARG A 115 -12.96 14.90 3.42
C ARG A 115 -13.94 13.72 3.47
N PHE A 116 -13.52 12.62 4.10
CA PHE A 116 -14.30 11.38 4.20
C PHE A 116 -14.62 11.01 5.65
N GLY A 117 -14.82 12.03 6.50
CA GLY A 117 -15.13 11.84 7.91
C GLY A 117 -13.91 11.48 8.75
N TYR A 118 -14.07 10.59 9.72
CA TYR A 118 -13.01 10.25 10.67
C TYR A 118 -12.21 9.02 10.21
N THR A 119 -11.09 9.29 9.54
CA THR A 119 -10.16 8.31 8.94
C THR A 119 -8.71 8.50 9.41
N PRO A 120 -8.43 8.44 10.73
CA PRO A 120 -7.11 8.73 11.29
C PRO A 120 -6.00 7.79 10.80
N VAL A 121 -6.29 6.52 10.54
CA VAL A 121 -5.28 5.54 10.09
C VAL A 121 -4.85 5.87 8.66
N GLN A 122 -5.80 6.11 7.75
CA GLN A 122 -5.50 6.56 6.38
C GLN A 122 -4.73 7.89 6.37
N ALA A 123 -5.12 8.84 7.23
CA ALA A 123 -4.41 10.12 7.39
C ALA A 123 -2.96 9.92 7.82
N ARG A 124 -2.71 9.05 8.79
CA ARG A 124 -1.38 8.80 9.32
C ARG A 124 -0.48 8.11 8.30
N LEU A 125 -0.95 7.04 7.64
CA LEU A 125 -0.21 6.34 6.59
C LEU A 125 0.11 7.26 5.40
N SER A 126 -0.86 8.09 4.99
CA SER A 126 -0.66 9.13 3.97
C SER A 126 0.44 10.12 4.36
N CYS A 127 0.48 10.57 5.62
CA CYS A 127 1.53 11.48 6.08
C CYS A 127 2.89 10.79 6.12
N LEU A 128 2.98 9.54 6.57
CA LEU A 128 4.22 8.78 6.54
C LEU A 128 4.82 8.69 5.14
N ALA A 129 3.99 8.39 4.14
CA ALA A 129 4.41 8.35 2.74
C ALA A 129 4.89 9.72 2.23
N LYS A 130 4.10 10.77 2.48
CA LYS A 130 4.41 12.14 2.07
C LYS A 130 5.68 12.70 2.70
N GLU A 131 5.83 12.57 4.02
CA GLU A 131 6.93 13.15 4.79
C GLU A 131 8.27 12.49 4.47
N ASN A 132 8.24 11.19 4.13
CA ASN A 132 9.43 10.43 3.76
C ASN A 132 9.62 10.31 2.24
N SER A 133 8.72 10.90 1.44
CA SER A 133 8.76 10.88 -0.03
C SER A 133 8.92 9.46 -0.62
N ILE A 134 8.21 8.50 -0.04
CA ILE A 134 8.29 7.07 -0.36
C ILE A 134 6.88 6.51 -0.57
N TYR A 135 6.72 5.54 -1.47
CA TYR A 135 5.46 4.79 -1.56
C TYR A 135 5.32 3.89 -0.35
N VAL A 136 4.16 3.89 0.30
CA VAL A 136 3.87 3.02 1.45
C VAL A 136 2.74 2.09 1.06
N VAL A 137 3.01 0.78 1.11
CA VAL A 137 2.01 -0.28 1.00
C VAL A 137 1.75 -0.81 2.39
N ALA A 138 0.49 -0.80 2.82
CA ALA A 138 0.07 -1.29 4.12
C ALA A 138 -1.26 -2.03 4.01
N ASN A 139 -1.52 -2.91 4.97
CA ASN A 139 -2.77 -3.63 5.09
C ASN A 139 -3.58 -3.09 6.28
N ILE A 140 -4.82 -2.69 6.02
CA ILE A 140 -5.78 -2.20 7.01
C ILE A 140 -7.18 -2.81 6.77
N GLY A 141 -8.13 -2.53 7.65
CA GLY A 141 -9.48 -3.04 7.53
C GLY A 141 -10.43 -2.00 6.93
N ASP A 142 -11.17 -2.39 5.89
CA ASP A 142 -12.22 -1.56 5.29
C ASP A 142 -13.60 -1.96 5.82
N LYS A 143 -14.51 -1.01 5.93
CA LYS A 143 -15.93 -1.27 6.13
C LYS A 143 -16.78 -0.51 5.11
N LYS A 144 -17.83 -1.17 4.64
CA LYS A 144 -18.82 -0.59 3.72
C LYS A 144 -20.21 -0.79 4.29
N ALA A 145 -20.87 0.29 4.67
CA ALA A 145 -22.26 0.22 5.10
C ALA A 145 -23.13 -0.23 3.92
N CYS A 146 -24.06 -1.15 4.19
CA CYS A 146 -25.03 -1.64 3.22
C CYS A 146 -26.42 -1.68 3.86
N ASN A 147 -27.45 -1.92 3.06
CA ASN A 147 -28.83 -2.02 3.54
C ASN A 147 -29.56 -3.16 2.84
N THR A 148 -30.80 -3.41 3.23
CA THR A 148 -31.63 -4.52 2.72
C THR A 148 -31.98 -4.42 1.23
N SER A 149 -31.68 -3.30 0.57
CA SER A 149 -31.81 -3.18 -0.89
C SER A 149 -30.68 -3.94 -1.61
N ASP A 150 -29.55 -4.14 -0.94
CA ASP A 150 -28.47 -5.00 -1.41
C ASP A 150 -28.72 -6.44 -0.93
N PRO A 151 -29.01 -7.39 -1.83
CA PRO A 151 -29.33 -8.76 -1.45
C PRO A 151 -28.14 -9.53 -0.86
N GLN A 152 -26.91 -9.04 -1.03
CA GLN A 152 -25.70 -9.65 -0.48
C GLN A 152 -25.27 -9.02 0.86
N CYS A 153 -25.95 -7.95 1.30
CA CYS A 153 -25.59 -7.25 2.52
C CYS A 153 -25.64 -8.20 3.73
N PRO A 154 -24.54 -8.32 4.50
CA PRO A 154 -24.54 -9.14 5.70
C PRO A 154 -25.64 -8.73 6.68
N PRO A 155 -26.18 -9.67 7.49
CA PRO A 155 -27.28 -9.39 8.42
C PRO A 155 -27.00 -8.26 9.42
N ASP A 156 -25.72 -7.98 9.65
CA ASP A 156 -25.21 -6.98 10.57
C ASP A 156 -24.97 -5.61 9.90
N GLY A 157 -25.40 -5.43 8.64
CA GLY A 157 -25.59 -4.16 7.95
C GLY A 157 -24.33 -3.54 7.33
N ARG A 158 -23.25 -4.30 7.22
CA ARG A 158 -21.99 -3.83 6.62
C ARG A 158 -21.17 -4.97 6.05
N TYR A 159 -20.38 -4.66 5.02
CA TYR A 159 -19.25 -5.47 4.62
C TYR A 159 -18.00 -5.05 5.39
N GLN A 160 -17.10 -6.01 5.60
CA GLN A 160 -15.81 -5.84 6.27
C GLN A 160 -14.74 -6.54 5.44
N TYR A 161 -13.68 -5.83 5.02
CA TYR A 161 -12.69 -6.40 4.12
C TYR A 161 -11.26 -6.29 4.68
N ASN A 162 -10.50 -7.36 4.50
CA ASN A 162 -9.03 -7.32 4.58
C ASN A 162 -8.55 -6.52 3.36
N THR A 163 -7.86 -5.40 3.61
CA THR A 163 -7.67 -4.37 2.58
C THR A 163 -6.23 -3.88 2.51
N ASP A 164 -5.58 -4.11 1.38
CA ASP A 164 -4.33 -3.43 1.08
C ASP A 164 -4.61 -2.00 0.57
N VAL A 165 -3.82 -1.04 1.03
CA VAL A 165 -3.82 0.34 0.58
C VAL A 165 -2.42 0.78 0.17
N VAL A 166 -2.35 1.60 -0.88
CA VAL A 166 -1.09 2.17 -1.36
C VAL A 166 -1.17 3.69 -1.35
N PHE A 167 -0.20 4.31 -0.67
CA PHE A 167 0.00 5.76 -0.70
C PHE A 167 1.22 6.12 -1.55
N ASP A 168 1.06 7.04 -2.51
CA ASP A 168 2.18 7.57 -3.30
C ASP A 168 3.13 8.42 -2.44
N SER A 169 4.29 8.78 -2.99
CA SER A 169 5.29 9.62 -2.29
C SER A 169 4.81 11.04 -1.94
N ARG A 170 3.60 11.45 -2.36
CA ARG A 170 2.95 12.71 -1.96
C ARG A 170 1.84 12.47 -0.93
N GLY A 171 1.62 11.23 -0.52
CA GLY A 171 0.58 10.77 0.39
C GLY A 171 -0.78 10.55 -0.27
N ARG A 172 -0.87 10.45 -1.59
CA ARG A 172 -2.14 10.18 -2.28
C ARG A 172 -2.51 8.71 -2.19
N LEU A 173 -3.77 8.39 -1.87
CA LEU A 173 -4.28 7.03 -2.04
C LEU A 173 -4.32 6.69 -3.53
N VAL A 174 -3.54 5.70 -3.96
CA VAL A 174 -3.41 5.30 -5.38
C VAL A 174 -3.86 3.88 -5.66
N ALA A 175 -4.01 3.04 -4.63
CA ALA A 175 -4.60 1.71 -4.77
C ALA A 175 -5.35 1.33 -3.48
N ARG A 176 -6.45 0.60 -3.64
CA ARG A 176 -7.18 -0.10 -2.59
C ARG A 176 -7.54 -1.47 -3.17
N TYR A 177 -7.17 -2.55 -2.48
CA TYR A 177 -7.46 -3.91 -2.89
C TYR A 177 -8.11 -4.67 -1.74
N HIS A 178 -9.27 -5.26 -1.98
CA HIS A 178 -9.91 -6.16 -1.03
C HIS A 178 -9.47 -7.60 -1.30
N LYS A 179 -8.90 -8.26 -0.29
CA LYS A 179 -8.44 -9.65 -0.39
C LYS A 179 -9.56 -10.57 -0.88
N TYR A 180 -9.31 -11.26 -1.98
CA TYR A 180 -10.31 -12.13 -2.60
C TYR A 180 -10.34 -13.52 -1.97
N ASN A 181 -9.18 -14.16 -1.78
CA ASN A 181 -9.09 -15.52 -1.24
C ASN A 181 -8.83 -15.49 0.26
N LEU A 182 -9.90 -15.42 1.07
CA LEU A 182 -9.78 -15.52 2.53
C LEU A 182 -9.33 -16.92 2.97
N PHE A 183 -8.45 -16.96 3.97
CA PHE A 183 -8.04 -18.17 4.66
C PHE A 183 -9.12 -18.57 5.68
N ALA A 184 -9.29 -19.87 5.94
CA ALA A 184 -10.38 -20.39 6.78
C ALA A 184 -10.54 -19.72 8.18
N PRO A 185 -9.48 -19.27 8.88
CA PRO A 185 -9.58 -18.54 10.14
C PRO A 185 -10.06 -17.07 10.03
N GLU A 186 -10.12 -16.47 8.84
CA GLU A 186 -10.50 -15.06 8.63
C GLU A 186 -12.01 -14.84 8.67
N ILE A 187 -12.66 -15.30 9.74
CA ILE A 187 -14.13 -15.23 9.92
C ILE A 187 -14.66 -13.80 10.08
N GLN A 188 -13.78 -12.84 10.34
CA GLN A 188 -14.10 -11.43 10.56
C GLN A 188 -14.34 -10.65 9.26
N PHE A 189 -13.92 -11.19 8.11
CA PHE A 189 -13.99 -10.52 6.81
C PHE A 189 -14.99 -11.20 5.87
N ASP A 190 -15.52 -10.40 4.95
CA ASP A 190 -16.40 -10.81 3.86
C ASP A 190 -15.59 -11.04 2.58
N PHE A 191 -16.07 -11.95 1.73
CA PHE A 191 -15.54 -12.10 0.38
C PHE A 191 -16.02 -10.93 -0.50
N PRO A 192 -15.12 -10.27 -1.26
CA PRO A 192 -15.53 -9.33 -2.29
C PRO A 192 -16.44 -10.03 -3.32
N LYS A 193 -17.38 -9.29 -3.88
CA LYS A 193 -18.32 -9.82 -4.88
C LYS A 193 -17.60 -10.33 -6.13
N ASP A 194 -16.64 -9.55 -6.61
CA ASP A 194 -15.87 -9.81 -7.81
C ASP A 194 -14.38 -9.77 -7.46
N SER A 195 -13.55 -10.55 -8.17
CA SER A 195 -12.11 -10.47 -8.01
C SER A 195 -11.59 -9.19 -8.66
N GLU A 196 -10.97 -8.31 -7.87
CA GLU A 196 -10.44 -7.04 -8.35
C GLU A 196 -8.99 -7.19 -8.83
N SER A 197 -8.73 -6.83 -10.10
CA SER A 197 -7.36 -6.69 -10.62
C SER A 197 -6.86 -5.27 -10.36
N VAL A 198 -6.37 -5.02 -9.15
CA VAL A 198 -5.93 -3.69 -8.73
C VAL A 198 -4.49 -3.44 -9.16
N THR A 199 -4.26 -2.32 -9.84
CA THR A 199 -2.93 -1.87 -10.25
C THR A 199 -2.71 -0.40 -9.95
N PHE A 200 -1.45 -0.01 -9.83
CA PHE A 200 -1.07 1.39 -9.68
C PHE A 200 0.21 1.70 -10.45
N ASP A 201 0.25 2.88 -11.06
CA ASP A 201 1.38 3.36 -11.84
C ASP A 201 2.37 4.13 -10.96
N THR A 202 3.66 3.93 -11.21
CA THR A 202 4.76 4.67 -10.57
C THR A 202 5.77 5.14 -11.61
N PRO A 203 6.66 6.10 -11.26
CA PRO A 203 7.79 6.47 -12.13
C PRO A 203 8.81 5.34 -12.37
N PHE A 204 8.70 4.22 -11.65
CA PHE A 204 9.61 3.08 -11.69
C PHE A 204 8.90 1.76 -12.08
N GLY A 205 7.71 1.83 -12.67
CA GLY A 205 7.00 0.68 -13.20
C GLY A 205 5.53 0.62 -12.78
N LYS A 206 4.77 -0.28 -13.44
CA LYS A 206 3.39 -0.59 -13.06
C LYS A 206 3.36 -1.78 -12.12
N PHE A 207 2.63 -1.65 -11.01
CA PHE A 207 2.51 -2.67 -9.98
C PHE A 207 1.09 -3.21 -9.91
N GLY A 208 0.96 -4.52 -9.71
CA GLY A 208 -0.25 -5.14 -9.20
C GLY A 208 -0.11 -5.49 -7.72
N ILE A 209 -1.24 -5.72 -7.07
CA ILE A 209 -1.30 -6.01 -5.64
C ILE A 209 -2.25 -7.19 -5.37
N PHE A 210 -1.85 -8.06 -4.46
CA PHE A 210 -2.68 -9.12 -3.89
C PHE A 210 -2.19 -9.48 -2.48
N THR A 211 -2.98 -10.22 -1.72
CA THR A 211 -2.69 -10.45 -0.30
C THR A 211 -2.57 -11.95 0.01
N CYS A 212 -1.46 -12.35 0.63
CA CYS A 212 -1.27 -13.65 1.29
C CYS A 212 -1.80 -14.87 0.49
N PHE A 213 -2.92 -15.45 0.91
CA PHE A 213 -3.47 -16.69 0.36
C PHE A 213 -3.90 -16.58 -1.12
N ASP A 214 -4.06 -15.36 -1.63
CA ASP A 214 -4.28 -15.11 -3.06
C ASP A 214 -3.21 -15.75 -3.96
N ILE A 215 -1.96 -15.88 -3.48
CA ILE A 215 -0.85 -16.45 -4.26
C ILE A 215 -1.09 -17.91 -4.69
N PHE A 216 -1.95 -18.64 -3.98
CA PHE A 216 -2.26 -20.04 -4.28
C PHE A 216 -3.47 -20.20 -5.21
N SER A 217 -4.09 -19.10 -5.61
CA SER A 217 -5.29 -19.06 -6.44
C SER A 217 -5.00 -18.47 -7.82
N HIS A 218 -5.82 -18.81 -8.82
CA HIS A 218 -5.70 -18.23 -10.15
C HIS A 218 -6.00 -16.71 -10.13
N ASP A 219 -7.12 -16.33 -9.53
CA ASP A 219 -7.52 -14.93 -9.40
C ASP A 219 -7.25 -14.44 -7.97
N PRO A 220 -6.62 -13.27 -7.76
CA PRO A 220 -6.00 -12.42 -8.77
C PRO A 220 -4.53 -12.79 -9.10
N ALA A 221 -3.89 -13.73 -8.40
CA ALA A 221 -2.43 -13.85 -8.44
C ALA A 221 -1.85 -14.23 -9.82
N ILE A 222 -2.46 -15.16 -10.55
CA ILE A 222 -1.99 -15.53 -11.90
C ILE A 222 -2.29 -14.39 -12.88
N VAL A 223 -3.49 -13.80 -12.83
CA VAL A 223 -3.86 -12.64 -13.67
C VAL A 223 -2.89 -11.48 -13.44
N VAL A 224 -2.58 -11.18 -12.17
CA VAL A 224 -1.68 -10.08 -11.82
C VAL A 224 -0.24 -10.34 -12.25
N VAL A 225 0.23 -11.59 -12.17
CA VAL A 225 1.59 -11.96 -12.58
C VAL A 225 1.73 -12.05 -14.09
N ASP A 226 0.71 -12.53 -14.81
CA ASP A 226 0.73 -12.67 -16.26
C ASP A 226 0.50 -11.33 -16.97
N GLU A 227 -0.26 -10.41 -16.37
CA GLU A 227 -0.60 -9.12 -17.01
C GLU A 227 0.27 -7.94 -16.56
N PHE A 228 0.96 -8.00 -15.40
CA PHE A 228 1.66 -6.84 -14.84
C PHE A 228 3.15 -7.06 -14.54
N GLN A 229 3.91 -5.95 -14.57
CA GLN A 229 5.38 -5.99 -14.53
C GLN A 229 5.95 -6.33 -13.14
N TRP A 230 5.23 -5.96 -12.07
CA TRP A 230 5.66 -6.14 -10.68
C TRP A 230 4.47 -6.47 -9.79
N THR A 231 4.67 -7.31 -8.78
CA THR A 231 3.62 -7.65 -7.82
C THR A 231 4.05 -7.38 -6.40
N VAL A 232 3.19 -6.72 -5.62
CA VAL A 232 3.34 -6.58 -4.18
C VAL A 232 2.45 -7.60 -3.48
N SER A 233 3.05 -8.39 -2.58
CA SER A 233 2.32 -9.30 -1.68
C SER A 233 2.61 -8.93 -0.23
N SER A 234 1.55 -8.61 0.51
CA SER A 234 1.55 -8.52 1.97
C SER A 234 1.29 -9.95 2.49
N SER A 235 2.32 -10.64 2.97
CA SER A 235 2.22 -11.99 3.55
C SER A 235 3.06 -12.06 4.82
N PRO A 236 2.59 -12.67 5.92
CA PRO A 236 3.38 -12.89 7.13
C PRO A 236 4.54 -13.89 6.92
N GLN A 237 4.59 -14.61 5.80
CA GLN A 237 5.64 -15.57 5.50
C GLN A 237 6.15 -15.40 4.05
N HIS A 238 7.47 -15.18 3.95
CA HIS A 238 8.33 -15.33 2.78
C HIS A 238 7.66 -15.08 1.42
N GLY A 239 7.74 -13.84 0.93
CA GLY A 239 7.48 -13.54 -0.48
C GLY A 239 8.38 -14.41 -1.37
N THR A 240 7.78 -15.31 -2.13
CA THR A 240 8.47 -16.05 -3.20
C THR A 240 8.20 -15.32 -4.52
N THR A 241 9.11 -14.45 -4.91
CA THR A 241 9.11 -13.89 -6.27
C THR A 241 9.59 -14.97 -7.23
N ARG A 242 8.71 -15.49 -8.08
CA ARG A 242 9.12 -16.38 -9.17
C ARG A 242 9.37 -15.58 -10.44
N CYS A 243 10.51 -14.88 -10.47
CA CYS A 243 11.24 -14.45 -11.66
C CYS A 243 12.71 -14.18 -11.28
N PRO A 244 13.60 -15.19 -11.32
CA PRO A 244 14.99 -15.03 -10.91
C PRO A 244 15.88 -14.77 -12.13
N SER A 245 16.29 -13.52 -12.33
CA SER A 245 17.56 -13.23 -13.02
C SER A 245 18.18 -11.86 -12.74
N SER A 246 17.51 -10.92 -12.04
CA SER A 246 18.08 -9.57 -11.86
C SER A 246 17.81 -8.84 -10.54
N GLN A 247 17.10 -9.45 -9.57
CA GLN A 247 16.99 -8.86 -8.23
C GLN A 247 18.30 -9.03 -7.47
N GLN A 248 18.95 -7.93 -7.10
CA GLN A 248 20.15 -7.97 -6.28
C GLN A 248 19.78 -7.60 -4.83
N PHE A 249 19.96 -8.56 -3.93
CA PHE A 249 19.82 -8.32 -2.49
C PHE A 249 20.89 -7.31 -2.06
N ARG A 250 20.46 -6.14 -1.59
CA ARG A 250 21.38 -5.04 -1.27
C ARG A 250 21.87 -5.13 0.17
N SER A 251 20.94 -5.24 1.11
CA SER A 251 21.25 -5.36 2.54
C SER A 251 20.00 -5.72 3.36
N THR A 252 20.22 -6.33 4.52
CA THR A 252 19.23 -6.41 5.61
C THR A 252 19.61 -5.42 6.69
N LEU A 253 18.65 -4.62 7.14
CA LEU A 253 18.79 -3.77 8.30
C LEU A 253 18.05 -4.41 9.47
N ARG A 254 18.54 -4.18 10.69
CA ARG A 254 17.72 -4.46 11.87
C ARG A 254 16.51 -3.55 11.86
N GLY A 255 15.35 -4.12 12.16
CA GLY A 255 14.14 -3.35 12.36
C GLY A 255 14.18 -2.55 13.66
N PRO A 256 13.16 -1.71 13.88
CA PRO A 256 13.03 -0.89 15.09
C PRO A 256 13.03 -1.72 16.39
N GLU A 257 12.39 -2.88 16.40
CA GLU A 257 12.31 -3.78 17.57
C GLU A 257 13.15 -5.06 17.42
N PRO A 258 13.46 -5.77 18.53
CA PRO A 258 14.09 -7.08 18.48
C PRO A 258 13.25 -8.09 17.67
N CYS A 259 13.90 -8.86 16.81
CA CYS A 259 13.29 -9.82 15.85
C CYS A 259 12.64 -9.20 14.60
N GLU A 260 12.75 -7.89 14.40
CA GLU A 260 12.29 -7.25 13.17
C GLU A 260 13.41 -7.05 12.16
N SER A 261 13.06 -7.00 10.87
CA SER A 261 14.03 -6.78 9.81
C SER A 261 13.47 -5.95 8.65
N ILE A 262 14.36 -5.20 7.99
CA ILE A 262 14.04 -4.50 6.73
C ILE A 262 14.98 -5.04 5.66
N SER A 263 14.41 -5.65 4.63
CA SER A 263 15.17 -6.15 3.48
C SER A 263 15.11 -5.13 2.34
N LEU A 264 16.28 -4.68 1.88
CA LEU A 264 16.42 -3.77 0.75
C LEU A 264 16.81 -4.54 -0.52
N LEU A 265 15.98 -4.39 -1.56
CA LEU A 265 16.13 -5.05 -2.85
C LEU A 265 16.35 -3.99 -3.92
N GLN A 266 17.41 -4.12 -4.71
CA GLN A 266 17.58 -3.31 -5.92
C GLN A 266 16.99 -4.09 -7.10
N ILE A 267 16.04 -3.45 -7.80
CA ILE A 267 15.19 -4.09 -8.80
C ILE A 267 15.25 -3.25 -10.09
N PRO A 268 15.56 -3.85 -11.26
CA PRO A 268 15.46 -3.15 -12.55
C PRO A 268 14.01 -2.78 -12.86
N THR A 269 13.75 -1.70 -13.58
CA THR A 269 12.37 -1.30 -13.93
C THR A 269 11.81 -2.01 -15.15
N THR A 270 12.67 -2.62 -15.97
CA THR A 270 12.30 -3.45 -17.10
C THR A 270 12.44 -4.94 -16.75
N PRO A 271 11.41 -5.77 -16.95
CA PRO A 271 11.53 -7.20 -16.73
C PRO A 271 12.54 -7.79 -17.72
N ALA A 272 13.54 -8.52 -17.21
CA ALA A 272 14.61 -9.13 -18.01
C ALA A 272 14.16 -10.39 -18.80
N CYS A 273 12.87 -10.53 -19.08
CA CYS A 273 12.30 -11.68 -19.77
C CYS A 273 11.98 -11.31 -21.22
N THR A 274 12.85 -11.73 -22.14
CA THR A 274 12.52 -11.97 -23.55
C THR A 274 12.04 -13.40 -23.73
#